data_AF-A0A4S8LRZ8-F1
#
_entry.id   AF-A0A4S8LRZ8-F1
#
_cell.length_a   1.000
_cell.length_b   1.000
_cell.length_c   1.000
_cell.angle_alpha   90.00
_cell.angle_beta   90.00
_cell.angle_gamma   90.00
#
_symmetry.space_group_name_H-M   'P 1'
#
loop_
_entity.id
_entity.type
_entity.pdbx_description
1 polymer ?
#
loop_
_entity_poly.entity_id
_entity_poly.type
_entity_poly.pdbx_seq_one_letter_code
_entity_poly.pdbx_strand_id
1 'polypeptide(L)'
;MPFDPKTCHDPRLERYHLVIDCQCPDATFRCSRVDLDKVLGVAYGRFKWGGYGFSSHAQEIILTGSELSAELRNGDDRWISQTIDLSSHIRNNNGSLETFGIVMHNFDDDLLPAYPKGSNPFEAGLTKPSKFSSYPKDSGSSQMSTIGSSNSSSSSSRLSYHFKETVPKDRLRLQGSVLHADCRKADGSFASSTIDLDEYIGVVSGKLVWGRKGFRSECTNIRLEEDTIKVECRDEETHSSVTADLDLSRYLQAYDGILGVKVTEASEAELSDLLSEARWMKLKVVAEPDASTVIKNPAFKDAFSSLAELTSRHVVTELSEDLVESVGMEIKEAMEAKIKAQVTEVVAEALSEQVFSEMERKVEETFALAKRVVIEACNQVVDAAINNVTIQCTESIIGPMTDEILAKCDAAVSSTVKEVTDTAISHFQERVEILMEREIASAALRRSVAADRAGPGPSKISRSLTRTSRAGPKNFWPWTSRFGQVQGRSGAALAQ
;
A
#
# COMPACT_ATOMS: atom_id res chain seq x y z
N MET A 1 -23.14 16.16 -6.04
CA MET A 1 -21.92 15.33 -6.12
C MET A 1 -21.24 15.62 -7.44
N PRO A 2 -19.91 15.62 -7.49
CA PRO A 2 -19.22 15.65 -8.77
C PRO A 2 -19.52 14.34 -9.52
N PHE A 3 -19.84 14.40 -10.81
CA PHE A 3 -20.36 13.25 -11.59
C PHE A 3 -21.64 12.61 -11.04
N ASP A 4 -22.61 13.41 -10.58
CA ASP A 4 -23.94 12.87 -10.33
C ASP A 4 -24.53 12.36 -11.67
N PRO A 5 -24.88 11.07 -11.80
CA PRO A 5 -25.49 10.52 -13.01
C PRO A 5 -26.83 11.19 -13.37
N LYS A 6 -27.42 11.98 -12.46
CA LYS A 6 -28.58 12.85 -12.75
C LYS A 6 -28.22 14.10 -13.56
N THR A 7 -26.97 14.56 -13.46
CA THR A 7 -26.50 15.81 -14.06
C THR A 7 -25.50 15.61 -15.20
N CYS A 8 -25.00 14.40 -15.37
CA CYS A 8 -24.01 14.02 -16.38
C CYS A 8 -24.43 12.70 -17.04
N HIS A 9 -24.39 12.64 -18.37
CA HIS A 9 -24.73 11.45 -19.15
C HIS A 9 -23.64 11.10 -20.16
N ASP A 10 -23.61 9.81 -20.51
CA ASP A 10 -22.73 9.22 -21.53
C ASP A 10 -21.24 9.59 -21.38
N PRO A 11 -20.60 9.30 -20.22
CA PRO A 11 -19.19 9.55 -20.06
C PRO A 11 -18.40 8.62 -20.99
N ARG A 12 -17.62 9.22 -21.90
CA ARG A 12 -16.79 8.49 -22.84
C ARG A 12 -15.40 9.12 -22.94
N LEU A 13 -14.43 8.28 -23.28
CA LEU A 13 -13.05 8.69 -23.46
C LEU A 13 -12.72 8.79 -24.94
N GLU A 14 -12.45 10.00 -25.44
CA GLU A 14 -11.97 10.24 -26.79
C GLU A 14 -10.46 10.50 -26.73
N ARG A 15 -9.67 9.44 -26.96
CA ARG A 15 -8.22 9.37 -26.69
C ARG A 15 -7.90 9.56 -25.21
N TYR A 16 -7.59 10.79 -24.81
CA TYR A 16 -7.26 11.19 -23.43
C TYR A 16 -8.17 12.33 -22.96
N HIS A 17 -9.21 12.64 -23.74
CA HIS A 17 -10.18 13.64 -23.37
C HIS A 17 -11.44 12.97 -22.87
N LEU A 18 -11.86 13.37 -21.68
CA LEU A 18 -13.13 12.96 -21.12
C LEU A 18 -14.23 13.84 -21.73
N VAL A 19 -15.18 13.19 -22.40
CA VAL A 19 -16.31 13.81 -23.07
C VAL A 19 -17.58 13.33 -22.38
N ILE A 20 -18.42 14.28 -21.95
CA ILE A 20 -19.63 14.01 -21.17
C ILE A 20 -20.71 15.02 -21.55
N ASP A 21 -21.95 14.58 -21.61
CA ASP A 21 -23.09 15.47 -21.74
C ASP A 21 -23.51 15.98 -20.35
N CYS A 22 -23.25 17.26 -20.08
CA CYS A 22 -23.51 17.91 -18.80
C CYS A 22 -24.80 18.72 -18.84
N GLN A 23 -25.62 18.60 -17.80
CA GLN A 23 -26.86 19.37 -17.66
C GLN A 23 -26.57 20.84 -17.35
N CYS A 24 -27.14 21.74 -18.14
CA CYS A 24 -27.19 23.18 -17.92
C CYS A 24 -28.32 23.56 -16.93
N PRO A 25 -28.31 24.79 -16.35
CA PRO A 25 -29.36 25.25 -15.43
C PRO A 25 -30.78 25.28 -16.03
N ASP A 26 -30.90 25.33 -17.35
CA ASP A 26 -32.16 25.28 -18.10
C ASP A 26 -32.65 23.84 -18.37
N ALA A 27 -32.02 22.83 -17.74
CA ALA A 27 -32.26 21.41 -17.92
C ALA A 27 -31.94 20.86 -19.33
N THR A 28 -31.28 21.65 -20.20
CA THR A 28 -30.71 21.14 -21.45
C THR A 28 -29.37 20.46 -21.19
N PHE A 29 -28.94 19.54 -22.07
CA PHE A 29 -27.64 18.89 -21.98
C PHE A 29 -26.68 19.48 -23.01
N ARG A 30 -25.44 19.74 -22.58
CA ARG A 30 -24.36 20.25 -23.41
C ARG A 30 -23.16 19.31 -23.32
N CYS A 31 -22.66 18.89 -24.48
CA CYS A 31 -21.42 18.14 -24.56
C CYS A 31 -20.25 19.02 -24.09
N SER A 32 -19.56 18.56 -23.06
CA SER A 32 -18.38 19.20 -22.50
C SER A 32 -17.20 18.24 -22.53
N ARG A 33 -16.00 18.81 -22.69
CA ARG A 33 -14.75 18.06 -22.85
C ARG A 33 -13.69 18.61 -21.89
N VAL A 34 -12.99 17.71 -21.21
CA VAL A 34 -11.80 18.06 -20.41
C VAL A 34 -10.62 17.18 -20.83
N ASP A 35 -9.44 17.80 -20.93
CA ASP A 35 -8.21 17.11 -21.28
C ASP A 35 -7.57 16.51 -20.02
N LEU A 36 -7.60 15.18 -19.90
CA LEU A 36 -7.12 14.50 -18.70
C LEU A 36 -5.59 14.60 -18.56
N ASP A 37 -4.85 14.78 -19.65
CA ASP A 37 -3.39 14.96 -19.60
C ASP A 37 -2.98 16.29 -18.95
N LYS A 38 -3.89 17.25 -18.81
CA LYS A 38 -3.62 18.52 -18.12
C LYS A 38 -3.85 18.47 -16.63
N VAL A 39 -4.53 17.44 -16.13
CA VAL A 39 -5.00 17.36 -14.75
C VAL A 39 -4.51 16.10 -14.04
N LEU A 40 -4.08 15.09 -14.79
CA LEU A 40 -3.55 13.83 -14.31
C LEU A 40 -2.13 13.61 -14.80
N GLY A 41 -1.27 13.18 -13.88
CA GLY A 41 0.03 12.59 -14.16
C GLY A 41 0.19 11.21 -13.52
N VAL A 42 1.37 10.62 -13.68
CA VAL A 42 1.74 9.34 -13.05
C VAL A 42 2.91 9.56 -12.10
N ALA A 43 2.82 9.04 -10.87
CA ALA A 43 3.91 9.01 -9.90
C ALA A 43 3.95 7.64 -9.23
N TYR A 44 5.11 6.97 -9.29
CA TYR A 44 5.32 5.63 -8.70
C TYR A 44 4.28 4.59 -9.15
N GLY A 45 3.95 4.60 -10.46
CA GLY A 45 2.93 3.71 -11.03
C GLY A 45 1.52 3.96 -10.52
N ARG A 46 1.21 5.15 -9.99
CA ARG A 46 -0.13 5.57 -9.54
C ARG A 46 -0.56 6.88 -10.18
N PHE A 47 -1.87 7.03 -10.40
CA PHE A 47 -2.44 8.31 -10.84
C PHE A 47 -2.22 9.40 -9.77
N LYS A 48 -1.89 10.61 -10.22
CA LYS A 48 -1.72 11.78 -9.36
C LYS A 48 -2.43 12.99 -9.97
N TRP A 49 -3.36 13.58 -9.22
CA TRP A 49 -3.99 14.85 -9.57
C TRP A 49 -2.99 16.02 -9.55
N GLY A 50 -3.16 16.98 -10.46
CA GLY A 50 -2.25 18.12 -10.62
C GLY A 50 -0.91 17.75 -11.27
N GLY A 51 -0.76 16.49 -11.69
CA GLY A 51 0.30 16.08 -12.60
C GLY A 51 -0.08 16.36 -14.06
N TYR A 52 0.84 16.03 -14.96
CA TYR A 52 0.66 16.20 -16.40
C TYR A 52 1.06 14.94 -17.17
N GLY A 53 0.39 14.72 -18.30
CA GLY A 53 0.78 13.75 -19.33
C GLY A 53 0.69 12.30 -18.90
N PHE A 54 -0.33 11.90 -18.12
CA PHE A 54 -0.47 10.51 -17.69
C PHE A 54 -0.51 9.52 -18.87
N SER A 55 -1.07 9.94 -20.01
CA SER A 55 -1.22 9.09 -21.20
C SER A 55 0.10 8.52 -21.71
N SER A 56 1.21 9.25 -21.53
CA SER A 56 2.55 8.81 -21.94
C SER A 56 3.11 7.66 -21.11
N HIS A 57 2.56 7.44 -19.92
CA HIS A 57 2.97 6.40 -18.97
C HIS A 57 1.84 5.39 -18.69
N ALA A 58 0.78 5.41 -19.50
CA ALA A 58 -0.41 4.59 -19.32
C ALA A 58 -0.70 3.74 -20.56
N GLN A 59 -1.14 2.51 -20.35
CA GLN A 59 -1.70 1.64 -21.39
C GLN A 59 -3.01 1.01 -20.89
N GLU A 60 -3.77 0.43 -21.81
CA GLU A 60 -5.08 -0.21 -21.50
C GLU A 60 -6.04 0.72 -20.74
N ILE A 61 -6.16 1.97 -21.20
CA ILE A 61 -7.00 2.99 -20.55
C ILE A 61 -8.48 2.69 -20.81
N ILE A 62 -9.24 2.44 -19.76
CA ILE A 62 -10.66 2.11 -19.77
C ILE A 62 -11.41 3.06 -18.84
N LEU A 63 -12.54 3.60 -19.30
CA LEU A 63 -13.43 4.43 -18.49
C LEU A 63 -14.72 3.66 -18.21
N THR A 64 -15.03 3.44 -16.93
CA THR A 64 -16.27 2.79 -16.48
C THR A 64 -17.02 3.74 -15.56
N GLY A 65 -17.98 4.49 -16.13
CA GLY A 65 -18.70 5.53 -15.39
C GLY A 65 -17.79 6.72 -15.06
N SER A 66 -17.49 6.95 -13.78
CA SER A 66 -16.52 7.95 -13.33
C SER A 66 -15.14 7.38 -13.03
N GLU A 67 -14.99 6.05 -13.05
CA GLU A 67 -13.72 5.39 -12.76
C GLU A 67 -12.87 5.24 -14.02
N LEU A 68 -11.67 5.81 -13.99
CA LEU A 68 -10.65 5.64 -15.00
C LEU A 68 -9.65 4.57 -14.54
N SER A 69 -9.59 3.47 -15.26
CA SER A 69 -8.63 2.38 -15.03
C SER A 69 -7.56 2.39 -16.12
N ALA A 70 -6.31 2.16 -15.76
CA ALA A 70 -5.21 1.96 -16.72
C ALA A 70 -4.07 1.16 -16.08
N GLU A 71 -3.22 0.58 -16.91
CA GLU A 71 -1.92 0.08 -16.48
C GLU A 71 -0.89 1.20 -16.57
N LEU A 72 -0.24 1.52 -15.45
CA LEU A 72 0.71 2.62 -15.33
C LEU A 72 2.14 2.10 -15.16
N ARG A 73 3.08 2.70 -15.87
CA ARG A 73 4.51 2.36 -15.75
C ARG A 73 5.08 2.89 -14.43
N ASN A 74 5.64 2.01 -13.62
CA ASN A 74 6.40 2.36 -12.42
C ASN A 74 7.87 2.68 -12.78
N GLY A 75 8.63 3.27 -11.84
CA GLY A 75 10.05 3.60 -12.02
C GLY A 75 10.94 2.39 -12.35
N ASP A 76 10.52 1.18 -11.97
CA ASP A 76 11.21 -0.08 -12.27
C ASP A 76 10.77 -0.71 -13.61
N ASP A 77 10.14 0.06 -14.50
CA ASP A 77 9.60 -0.40 -15.79
C ASP A 77 8.53 -1.51 -15.71
N ARG A 78 7.97 -1.74 -14.53
CA ARG A 78 6.83 -2.64 -14.32
C ARG A 78 5.52 -1.89 -14.53
N TRP A 79 4.58 -2.53 -15.22
CA TRP A 79 3.21 -2.05 -15.39
C TRP A 79 2.36 -2.44 -14.18
N ILE A 80 1.65 -1.48 -13.61
CA ILE A 80 0.79 -1.68 -12.44
C ILE A 80 -0.61 -1.20 -12.80
N SER A 81 -1.61 -2.08 -12.68
CA SER A 81 -3.00 -1.70 -12.86
C SER A 81 -3.45 -0.77 -11.73
N GLN A 82 -4.03 0.37 -12.10
CA GLN A 82 -4.54 1.37 -11.18
C GLN A 82 -5.89 1.90 -11.66
N THR A 83 -6.70 2.35 -10.71
CA THR A 83 -7.99 2.98 -10.98
C THR A 83 -8.08 4.28 -10.18
N ILE A 84 -8.69 5.30 -10.77
CA ILE A 84 -8.94 6.59 -10.13
C ILE A 84 -10.36 7.06 -10.41
N ASP A 85 -11.04 7.58 -9.40
CA ASP A 85 -12.36 8.18 -9.55
C ASP A 85 -12.24 9.64 -9.97
N LEU A 86 -12.64 9.94 -11.22
CA LEU A 86 -12.62 11.28 -11.80
C LEU A 86 -13.59 12.23 -11.11
N SER A 87 -14.61 11.68 -10.43
CA SER A 87 -15.55 12.48 -9.65
C SER A 87 -14.85 13.26 -8.53
N SER A 88 -13.73 12.75 -8.01
CA SER A 88 -13.05 13.40 -6.90
C SER A 88 -12.61 14.86 -7.18
N HIS A 89 -12.29 15.20 -8.44
CA HIS A 89 -11.73 16.51 -8.80
C HIS A 89 -12.30 17.12 -10.08
N ILE A 90 -13.26 16.48 -10.75
CA ILE A 90 -13.93 17.03 -11.93
C ILE A 90 -15.42 17.13 -11.62
N ARG A 91 -16.05 18.27 -11.90
CA ARG A 91 -17.48 18.49 -11.65
C ARG A 91 -18.15 19.18 -12.84
N ASN A 92 -19.47 19.03 -12.93
CA ASN A 92 -20.29 19.84 -13.82
C ASN A 92 -20.55 21.21 -13.16
N ASN A 93 -20.14 22.28 -13.84
CA ASN A 93 -20.43 23.67 -13.52
C ASN A 93 -21.26 24.28 -14.66
N ASN A 94 -22.58 24.28 -14.50
CA ASN A 94 -23.55 24.88 -15.45
C ASN A 94 -23.44 24.37 -16.90
N GLY A 95 -23.20 23.08 -17.09
CA GLY A 95 -23.04 22.44 -18.40
C GLY A 95 -21.61 22.47 -18.95
N SER A 96 -20.64 22.90 -18.14
CA SER A 96 -19.21 22.82 -18.45
C SER A 96 -18.49 21.98 -17.40
N LEU A 97 -17.63 21.06 -17.84
CA LEU A 97 -16.74 20.32 -16.94
C LEU A 97 -15.66 21.27 -16.44
N GLU A 98 -15.50 21.31 -15.12
CA GLU A 98 -14.49 22.10 -14.42
C GLU A 98 -13.73 21.19 -13.46
N THR A 99 -12.41 21.36 -13.42
CA THR A 99 -11.56 20.72 -12.42
C THR A 99 -11.53 21.58 -11.15
N PHE A 100 -11.69 20.99 -9.97
CA PHE A 100 -11.70 21.70 -8.69
C PHE A 100 -10.78 21.02 -7.68
N GLY A 101 -10.29 21.77 -6.70
CA GLY A 101 -9.46 21.22 -5.62
C GLY A 101 -8.05 20.77 -6.04
N ILE A 102 -7.69 20.94 -7.31
CA ILE A 102 -6.35 20.64 -7.81
C ILE A 102 -5.49 21.90 -7.72
N VAL A 103 -4.40 21.84 -6.95
CA VAL A 103 -3.34 22.84 -7.04
C VAL A 103 -2.55 22.53 -8.30
N MET A 104 -2.89 23.21 -9.40
CA MET A 104 -2.04 23.20 -10.57
C MET A 104 -0.75 23.91 -10.18
N HIS A 105 0.37 23.21 -10.19
CA HIS A 105 1.65 23.88 -10.20
C HIS A 105 1.71 24.65 -11.53
N ASN A 106 1.41 25.95 -11.47
CA ASN A 106 1.46 26.85 -12.61
C ASN A 106 2.91 26.90 -13.07
N PHE A 107 3.19 26.25 -14.20
CA PHE A 107 4.51 26.27 -14.84
C PHE A 107 4.70 27.51 -15.74
N ASP A 108 3.77 28.46 -15.73
CA ASP A 108 3.73 29.59 -16.67
C ASP A 108 4.32 30.91 -16.12
N ASP A 109 4.72 31.00 -14.84
CA ASP A 109 5.26 32.26 -14.29
C ASP A 109 6.79 32.45 -14.43
N ASP A 110 7.51 31.48 -15.02
CA ASP A 110 8.93 31.64 -15.40
C ASP A 110 9.08 31.82 -16.93
N LEU A 111 8.35 32.78 -17.49
CA LEU A 111 8.66 33.32 -18.81
C LEU A 111 10.02 34.04 -18.76
N LEU A 112 11.01 33.37 -19.32
CA LEU A 112 12.33 33.90 -19.69
C LEU A 112 12.24 35.35 -20.22
N PRO A 113 13.15 36.26 -19.82
CA PRO A 113 13.23 37.59 -20.41
C PRO A 113 13.53 37.46 -21.90
N ALA A 114 12.73 38.15 -22.72
CA ALA A 114 12.92 38.22 -24.16
C ALA A 114 14.31 38.78 -24.49
N TYR A 115 15.23 37.93 -24.96
CA TYR A 115 16.49 38.38 -25.50
C TYR A 115 16.29 39.13 -26.83
N PRO A 116 16.98 40.26 -27.05
CA PRO A 116 16.93 40.97 -28.32
C PRO A 116 17.65 40.13 -29.39
N LYS A 117 17.02 39.99 -30.55
CA LYS A 117 17.63 39.44 -31.76
C LYS A 117 18.87 40.26 -32.12
N GLY A 118 20.05 39.70 -31.86
CA GLY A 118 21.32 40.25 -32.30
C GLY A 118 21.42 40.27 -33.82
N SER A 119 21.63 41.46 -34.36
CA SER A 119 22.00 41.72 -35.74
C SER A 119 23.45 41.27 -35.99
N ASN A 120 23.66 40.38 -36.95
CA ASN A 120 24.99 40.09 -37.49
C ASN A 120 25.50 41.29 -38.31
N PRO A 121 26.75 41.75 -38.10
CA PRO A 121 27.43 42.66 -39.00
C PRO A 121 28.44 41.87 -39.84
N PHE A 122 28.25 41.79 -41.16
CA PHE A 122 29.33 41.82 -42.17
C PHE A 122 28.71 41.67 -43.57
N GLU A 123 28.75 42.77 -44.33
CA GLU A 123 29.19 42.87 -45.74
C GLU A 123 28.45 44.00 -46.47
N ALA A 124 29.17 45.12 -46.59
CA ALA A 124 28.90 46.15 -47.58
C ALA A 124 29.75 45.85 -48.82
N GLY A 125 29.11 45.78 -49.99
CA GLY A 125 29.79 45.65 -51.28
C GLY A 125 28.82 45.71 -52.45
N LEU A 126 28.49 46.93 -52.89
CA LEU A 126 27.63 47.24 -54.04
C LEU A 126 28.13 46.62 -55.36
N THR A 127 27.20 46.11 -56.20
CA THR A 127 26.87 46.70 -57.52
C THR A 127 25.75 45.92 -58.27
N LYS A 128 24.58 46.58 -58.38
CA LYS A 128 23.63 46.76 -59.52
C LYS A 128 23.26 45.62 -60.54
N PRO A 129 22.10 45.76 -61.24
CA PRO A 129 21.17 44.66 -61.48
C PRO A 129 21.04 44.22 -62.95
N SER A 130 20.48 43.03 -63.20
CA SER A 130 19.79 42.76 -64.48
C SER A 130 18.67 41.72 -64.35
N LYS A 131 17.66 41.96 -65.19
CA LYS A 131 16.37 41.28 -65.35
C LYS A 131 16.48 39.83 -65.88
N PHE A 132 15.31 39.18 -65.83
CA PHE A 132 14.83 38.08 -66.67
C PHE A 132 15.23 36.65 -66.27
N SER A 133 14.26 35.85 -65.84
CA SER A 133 13.68 34.75 -66.64
C SER A 133 13.08 33.63 -65.77
N SER A 134 12.04 33.02 -66.32
CA SER A 134 11.11 31.99 -65.86
C SER A 134 11.70 30.58 -65.64
N TYR A 135 10.99 29.80 -64.79
CA TYR A 135 10.84 28.33 -64.59
C TYR A 135 11.36 27.34 -65.67
N PRO A 136 11.51 26.00 -65.45
CA PRO A 136 10.92 25.12 -64.39
C PRO A 136 11.80 23.97 -63.80
N LYS A 137 11.21 23.26 -62.82
CA LYS A 137 11.37 21.84 -62.36
C LYS A 137 12.51 20.97 -62.93
N ASP A 138 13.29 20.30 -62.07
CA ASP A 138 13.06 18.88 -61.68
C ASP A 138 14.18 18.29 -60.78
N SER A 139 13.74 17.45 -59.83
CA SER A 139 14.36 16.28 -59.17
C SER A 139 15.86 16.25 -58.76
N GLY A 140 16.09 16.06 -57.45
CA GLY A 140 17.33 15.53 -56.89
C GLY A 140 17.17 15.16 -55.41
N SER A 141 17.23 13.86 -55.13
CA SER A 141 17.10 13.19 -53.83
C SER A 141 17.92 13.78 -52.68
N SER A 142 17.41 13.74 -51.45
CA SER A 142 18.17 13.36 -50.25
C SER A 142 17.26 13.10 -49.04
N GLN A 143 17.41 11.89 -48.50
CA GLN A 143 17.27 11.47 -47.11
C GLN A 143 16.76 12.52 -46.09
N MET A 144 15.61 12.23 -45.46
CA MET A 144 15.31 12.73 -44.11
C MET A 144 15.31 11.55 -43.14
N SER A 145 16.35 11.55 -42.31
CA SER A 145 16.49 10.81 -41.08
C SER A 145 15.36 11.14 -40.10
N THR A 146 14.86 10.09 -39.48
CA THR A 146 14.16 10.01 -38.20
C THR A 146 14.69 11.06 -37.20
N ILE A 147 13.89 12.08 -36.90
CA ILE A 147 14.11 12.93 -35.72
C ILE A 147 13.33 12.30 -34.59
N GLY A 148 14.11 11.77 -33.64
CA GLY A 148 13.65 11.03 -32.49
C GLY A 148 12.84 11.87 -31.51
N SER A 149 11.91 11.15 -30.89
CA SER A 149 11.13 11.50 -29.72
C SER A 149 11.99 12.19 -28.65
N SER A 150 11.69 13.45 -28.38
CA SER A 150 12.19 14.16 -27.21
C SER A 150 11.43 13.70 -25.98
N ASN A 151 12.06 12.80 -25.22
CA ASN A 151 11.65 12.39 -23.88
C ASN A 151 11.60 13.60 -22.95
N SER A 152 10.41 13.94 -22.44
CA SER A 152 10.20 14.97 -21.43
C SER A 152 10.45 14.37 -20.04
N SER A 153 11.69 14.50 -19.56
CA SER A 153 12.09 14.18 -18.19
C SER A 153 11.53 15.20 -17.19
N SER A 154 11.03 14.66 -16.08
CA SER A 154 10.36 15.32 -14.96
C SER A 154 11.23 16.39 -14.27
N SER A 155 10.59 17.38 -13.65
CA SER A 155 11.19 18.62 -13.13
C SER A 155 12.22 18.43 -11.99
N SER A 156 12.27 17.28 -11.31
CA SER A 156 13.40 16.96 -10.40
C SER A 156 14.71 16.74 -11.16
N SER A 157 14.65 16.43 -12.46
CA SER A 157 15.82 16.30 -13.33
C SER A 157 16.31 17.65 -13.87
N ARG A 158 15.47 18.70 -13.93
CA ARG A 158 15.82 20.00 -14.54
C ARG A 158 16.89 20.78 -13.76
N LEU A 159 16.87 20.73 -12.43
CA LEU A 159 17.91 21.37 -11.61
C LEU A 159 19.18 20.53 -11.46
N SER A 160 19.13 19.22 -11.72
CA SER A 160 20.32 18.37 -11.83
C SER A 160 21.00 18.49 -13.21
N TYR A 161 20.25 18.83 -14.27
CA TYR A 161 20.83 19.09 -15.59
C TYR A 161 21.87 20.22 -15.57
N HIS A 162 21.63 21.31 -14.84
CA HIS A 162 22.62 22.40 -14.77
C HIS A 162 23.94 21.96 -14.14
N PHE A 163 23.90 21.16 -13.07
CA PHE A 163 25.11 20.60 -12.49
C PHE A 163 25.82 19.65 -13.46
N LYS A 164 25.07 18.76 -14.13
CA LYS A 164 25.61 17.81 -15.12
C LYS A 164 26.20 18.49 -16.36
N GLU A 165 25.67 19.66 -16.72
CA GLU A 165 26.13 20.44 -17.87
C GLU A 165 27.34 21.32 -17.55
N THR A 166 27.45 21.78 -16.30
CA THR A 166 28.56 22.64 -15.83
C THR A 166 29.75 21.85 -15.32
N VAL A 167 29.54 20.61 -14.87
CA VAL A 167 30.58 19.70 -14.36
C VAL A 167 30.55 18.40 -15.15
N PRO A 168 31.47 18.21 -16.12
CA PRO A 168 31.56 16.97 -16.89
C PRO A 168 31.87 15.76 -16.00
N LYS A 169 31.24 14.61 -16.30
CA LYS A 169 31.42 13.35 -15.55
C LYS A 169 32.90 12.94 -15.42
N ASP A 170 33.67 13.10 -16.48
CA ASP A 170 35.09 12.71 -16.51
C ASP A 170 36.01 13.63 -15.69
N ARG A 171 35.45 14.72 -15.14
CA ARG A 171 36.18 15.73 -14.36
C ARG A 171 35.68 15.86 -12.93
N LEU A 172 34.84 14.94 -12.49
CA LEU A 172 34.40 14.81 -11.11
C LEU A 172 35.12 13.61 -10.48
N ARG A 173 35.85 13.84 -9.39
CA ARG A 173 36.58 12.77 -8.69
C ARG A 173 36.47 12.94 -7.19
N LEU A 174 36.30 11.83 -6.49
CA LEU A 174 36.23 11.81 -5.03
C LEU A 174 37.55 11.26 -4.47
N GLN A 175 38.19 12.02 -3.58
CA GLN A 175 39.41 11.61 -2.88
C GLN A 175 39.15 11.65 -1.36
N GLY A 176 38.80 10.49 -0.80
CA GLY A 176 38.34 10.42 0.58
C GLY A 176 36.95 11.06 0.71
N SER A 177 36.82 12.11 1.51
CA SER A 177 35.59 12.93 1.60
C SER A 177 35.60 14.15 0.69
N VAL A 178 36.75 14.50 0.09
CA VAL A 178 36.89 15.71 -0.70
C VAL A 178 36.51 15.44 -2.14
N LEU A 179 35.47 16.12 -2.61
CA LEU A 179 35.02 16.09 -3.99
C LEU A 179 35.77 17.16 -4.78
N HIS A 180 36.49 16.73 -5.81
CA HIS A 180 37.19 17.61 -6.75
C HIS A 180 36.41 17.66 -8.06
N ALA A 181 36.17 18.87 -8.55
CA ALA A 181 35.48 19.11 -9.82
C ALA A 181 36.20 20.19 -10.63
N ASP A 182 36.35 19.97 -11.94
CA ASP A 182 36.63 21.09 -12.85
C ASP A 182 35.31 21.67 -13.35
N CYS A 183 34.96 22.84 -12.84
CA CYS A 183 33.71 23.53 -13.11
C CYS A 183 33.88 24.51 -14.28
N ARG A 184 32.90 24.57 -15.17
CA ARG A 184 32.90 25.51 -16.30
C ARG A 184 32.64 26.96 -15.81
N LYS A 185 33.45 27.90 -16.30
CA LYS A 185 33.29 29.36 -16.10
C LYS A 185 32.38 29.99 -17.15
N ALA A 186 31.95 31.22 -16.91
CA ALA A 186 31.17 32.00 -17.88
C ALA A 186 31.90 32.26 -19.21
N ASP A 187 33.24 32.34 -19.18
CA ASP A 187 34.09 32.48 -20.38
C ASP A 187 34.27 31.16 -21.17
N GLY A 188 33.71 30.06 -20.67
CA GLY A 188 33.81 28.73 -21.25
C GLY A 188 35.09 27.95 -20.87
N SER A 189 36.02 28.56 -20.14
CA SER A 189 37.16 27.85 -19.54
C SER A 189 36.73 27.01 -18.32
N PHE A 190 37.65 26.23 -17.77
CA PHE A 190 37.39 25.41 -16.58
C PHE A 190 38.26 25.88 -15.42
N ALA A 191 37.70 25.93 -14.21
CA ALA A 191 38.44 26.10 -12.97
C ALA A 191 38.27 24.87 -12.08
N SER A 192 39.37 24.46 -11.43
CA SER A 192 39.34 23.38 -10.45
C SER A 192 38.81 23.91 -9.13
N SER A 193 37.84 23.23 -8.56
CA SER A 193 37.21 23.56 -7.29
C SER A 193 37.03 22.29 -6.46
N THR A 194 37.01 22.44 -5.14
CA THR A 194 36.95 21.33 -4.20
C THR A 194 35.97 21.62 -3.08
N ILE A 195 35.22 20.61 -2.65
CA ILE A 195 34.33 20.70 -1.50
C ILE A 195 34.51 19.46 -0.63
N ASP A 196 34.63 19.65 0.69
CA ASP A 196 34.66 18.52 1.63
C ASP A 196 33.24 18.08 1.93
N LEU A 197 32.86 16.88 1.49
CA LEU A 197 31.53 16.35 1.70
C LEU A 197 31.28 15.96 3.16
N ASP A 198 32.34 15.75 3.96
CA ASP A 198 32.20 15.38 5.38
C ASP A 198 31.62 16.50 6.23
N GLU A 199 31.69 17.74 5.74
CA GLU A 199 31.10 18.93 6.35
C GLU A 199 29.59 19.05 6.09
N TYR A 200 29.05 18.28 5.14
CA TYR A 200 27.66 18.41 4.67
C TYR A 200 26.87 17.09 4.67
N ILE A 201 27.54 15.94 4.78
CA ILE A 201 26.90 14.64 4.80
C ILE A 201 27.19 13.95 6.13
N GLY A 202 26.14 13.40 6.75
CA GLY A 202 26.24 12.48 7.89
C GLY A 202 25.42 11.22 7.67
N VAL A 203 25.42 10.33 8.66
CA VAL A 203 24.68 9.05 8.63
C VAL A 203 23.58 9.07 9.68
N VAL A 204 22.40 8.53 9.33
CA VAL A 204 21.30 8.27 10.27
C VAL A 204 20.73 6.90 9.95
N SER A 205 20.81 5.97 10.92
CA SER A 205 20.29 4.60 10.78
C SER A 205 20.75 3.91 9.48
N GLY A 206 22.06 3.98 9.22
CA GLY A 206 22.67 3.39 8.02
C GLY A 206 22.37 4.10 6.69
N LYS A 207 21.72 5.28 6.70
CA LYS A 207 21.42 6.07 5.49
C LYS A 207 22.19 7.39 5.47
N LEU A 208 22.63 7.81 4.28
CA LEU A 208 23.25 9.12 4.08
C LEU A 208 22.20 10.24 4.12
N VAL A 209 22.50 11.30 4.89
CA VAL A 209 21.62 12.46 5.06
C VAL A 209 22.42 13.74 4.86
N TRP A 210 21.92 14.64 4.01
CA TRP A 210 22.48 15.97 3.79
C TRP A 210 22.20 16.91 4.98
N GLY A 211 23.10 17.86 5.23
CA GLY A 211 23.02 18.81 6.35
C GLY A 211 23.57 18.28 7.68
N ARG A 212 24.22 17.12 7.67
CA ARG A 212 24.92 16.54 8.83
C ARG A 212 26.42 16.46 8.56
N LYS A 213 27.21 16.00 9.52
CA LYS A 213 28.67 15.89 9.39
C LYS A 213 29.15 14.50 9.76
N GLY A 214 30.32 14.13 9.26
CA GLY A 214 31.07 12.96 9.74
C GLY A 214 30.70 11.63 9.09
N PHE A 215 30.12 11.60 7.87
CA PHE A 215 29.84 10.32 7.20
C PHE A 215 31.11 9.49 6.95
N ARG A 216 32.27 10.13 6.81
CA ARG A 216 33.54 9.43 6.56
C ARG A 216 33.97 8.54 7.73
N SER A 217 33.62 8.87 8.97
CA SER A 217 33.94 8.03 10.13
C SER A 217 33.03 6.81 10.26
N GLU A 218 31.82 6.87 9.71
CA GLU A 218 30.78 5.87 9.91
C GLU A 218 30.58 4.94 8.70
N CYS A 219 31.10 5.32 7.53
CA CYS A 219 30.98 4.54 6.32
C CYS A 219 32.31 4.03 5.79
N THR A 220 32.24 2.91 5.09
CA THR A 220 33.34 2.22 4.40
C THR A 220 32.99 2.08 2.91
N ASN A 221 33.96 1.68 2.08
CA ASN A 221 33.76 1.47 0.64
C ASN A 221 33.16 2.69 -0.10
N ILE A 222 33.64 3.90 0.23
CA ILE A 222 33.15 5.15 -0.33
C ILE A 222 33.60 5.26 -1.79
N ARG A 223 32.64 5.33 -2.72
CA ARG A 223 32.90 5.51 -4.14
C ARG A 223 31.91 6.48 -4.77
N LEU A 224 32.37 7.18 -5.81
CA LEU A 224 31.53 8.06 -6.61
C LEU A 224 31.17 7.34 -7.91
N GLU A 225 29.88 7.14 -8.13
CA GLU A 225 29.33 6.60 -9.37
C GLU A 225 28.53 7.72 -10.07
N GLU A 226 29.13 8.31 -11.10
CA GLU A 226 28.63 9.51 -11.78
C GLU A 226 28.54 10.72 -10.84
N ASP A 227 27.34 11.08 -10.42
CA ASP A 227 27.00 12.15 -9.47
C ASP A 227 26.44 11.59 -8.15
N THR A 228 26.38 10.26 -8.01
CA THR A 228 25.85 9.60 -6.82
C THR A 228 26.99 9.02 -6.00
N ILE A 229 27.11 9.46 -4.75
CA ILE A 229 28.04 8.83 -3.80
C ILE A 229 27.39 7.54 -3.28
N LYS A 230 28.13 6.43 -3.35
CA LYS A 230 27.72 5.14 -2.80
C LYS A 230 28.70 4.73 -1.71
N VAL A 231 28.15 4.29 -0.59
CA VAL A 231 28.90 3.96 0.61
C VAL A 231 28.29 2.74 1.30
N GLU A 232 29.06 2.07 2.15
CA GLU A 232 28.56 1.06 3.07
C GLU A 232 28.65 1.61 4.50
N CYS A 233 27.51 1.96 5.09
CA CYS A 233 27.46 2.49 6.44
C CYS A 233 27.04 1.39 7.42
N ARG A 234 27.58 1.44 8.64
CA ARG A 234 27.16 0.53 9.71
C ARG A 234 25.84 1.00 10.28
N ASP A 235 24.85 0.13 10.30
CA ASP A 235 23.62 0.39 11.05
C ASP A 235 23.88 0.10 12.54
N GLU A 236 23.60 1.08 13.39
CA GLU A 236 23.79 0.97 14.84
C GLU A 236 22.84 -0.05 15.47
N GLU A 237 21.64 -0.22 14.92
CA GLU A 237 20.61 -1.09 15.51
C GLU A 237 20.85 -2.56 15.15
N THR A 238 21.20 -2.83 13.88
CA THR A 238 21.38 -4.20 13.39
C THR A 238 22.83 -4.67 13.39
N HIS A 239 23.78 -3.77 13.65
CA HIS A 239 25.23 -3.99 13.47
C HIS A 239 25.63 -4.52 12.08
N SER A 240 24.75 -4.39 11.09
CA SER A 240 24.97 -4.86 9.73
C SER A 240 25.45 -3.70 8.85
N SER A 241 26.26 -4.01 7.83
CA SER A 241 26.66 -3.03 6.83
C SER A 241 25.54 -2.87 5.81
N VAL A 242 25.00 -1.66 5.69
CA VAL A 242 23.95 -1.31 4.74
C VAL A 242 24.55 -0.43 3.66
N THR A 243 24.26 -0.74 2.39
CA THR A 243 24.64 0.13 1.28
C THR A 243 23.71 1.33 1.22
N ALA A 244 24.28 2.53 1.22
CA ALA A 244 23.56 3.79 1.08
C ALA A 244 24.08 4.58 -0.11
N ASP A 245 23.20 5.31 -0.76
CA ASP A 245 23.50 6.16 -1.90
C ASP A 245 22.90 7.57 -1.73
N LEU A 246 23.60 8.58 -2.24
CA LEU A 246 23.14 9.97 -2.21
C LEU A 246 23.50 10.69 -3.51
N ASP A 247 22.48 11.22 -4.18
CA ASP A 247 22.62 12.00 -5.42
C ASP A 247 23.09 13.42 -5.11
N LEU A 248 24.37 13.70 -5.38
CA LEU A 248 25.01 14.99 -5.10
C LEU A 248 24.48 16.12 -5.99
N SER A 249 23.94 15.79 -7.17
CA SER A 249 23.42 16.80 -8.11
C SER A 249 22.20 17.55 -7.56
N ARG A 250 21.54 16.97 -6.54
CA ARG A 250 20.42 17.59 -5.82
C ARG A 250 20.88 18.72 -4.91
N TYR A 251 22.09 18.63 -4.37
CA TYR A 251 22.59 19.49 -3.30
C TYR A 251 23.76 20.37 -3.71
N LEU A 252 24.45 20.04 -4.80
CA LEU A 252 25.58 20.82 -5.30
C LEU A 252 25.20 21.62 -6.55
N GLN A 253 25.84 22.77 -6.70
CA GLN A 253 25.80 23.61 -7.89
C GLN A 253 27.22 24.05 -8.26
N ALA A 254 27.44 24.31 -9.54
CA ALA A 254 28.66 24.94 -10.00
C ALA A 254 28.30 26.28 -10.64
N TYR A 255 28.93 27.36 -10.18
CA TYR A 255 28.73 28.71 -10.71
C TYR A 255 30.08 29.37 -10.96
N ASP A 256 30.28 29.86 -12.18
CA ASP A 256 31.51 30.51 -12.64
C ASP A 256 32.82 29.81 -12.22
N GLY A 257 32.88 28.49 -12.41
CA GLY A 257 34.07 27.70 -12.06
C GLY A 257 34.24 27.38 -10.57
N ILE A 258 33.26 27.73 -9.72
CA ILE A 258 33.26 27.44 -8.29
C ILE A 258 32.18 26.39 -7.99
N LEU A 259 32.58 25.31 -7.32
CA LEU A 259 31.68 24.31 -6.78
C LEU A 259 31.12 24.79 -5.44
N GLY A 260 29.80 24.84 -5.29
CA GLY A 260 29.12 25.30 -4.08
C GLY A 260 27.92 24.43 -3.73
N VAL A 261 27.41 24.62 -2.52
CA VAL A 261 26.16 23.99 -2.05
C VAL A 261 24.97 24.79 -2.57
N LYS A 262 23.93 24.12 -3.06
CA LYS A 262 22.61 24.71 -3.35
C LYS A 262 22.02 25.13 -2.01
N VAL A 263 22.08 26.43 -1.73
CA VAL A 263 21.71 27.03 -0.46
C VAL A 263 20.33 26.54 0.00
N THR A 264 20.31 25.76 1.08
CA THR A 264 19.19 25.72 2.02
C THR A 264 19.59 26.60 3.19
N GLU A 265 18.92 27.74 3.30
CA GLU A 265 19.06 28.76 4.35
C GLU A 265 20.35 29.61 4.26
N ALA A 266 20.19 30.85 3.79
CA ALA A 266 21.20 31.88 3.90
C ALA A 266 21.38 32.24 5.38
N SER A 267 22.59 32.07 5.91
CA SER A 267 22.96 32.69 7.17
C SER A 267 22.98 34.22 6.97
N GLU A 268 22.35 34.98 7.87
CA GLU A 268 22.17 36.44 7.79
C GLU A 268 23.47 37.24 7.57
N ALA A 269 24.64 36.64 7.79
CA ALA A 269 25.94 37.27 7.60
C ALA A 269 26.25 37.63 6.14
N GLU A 270 25.81 36.83 5.15
CA GLU A 270 26.17 37.04 3.74
C GLU A 270 25.35 38.15 3.05
N LEU A 271 24.16 38.44 3.57
CA LEU A 271 23.33 39.55 3.05
C LEU A 271 23.87 40.92 3.48
N SER A 272 24.54 41.00 4.62
CA SER A 272 25.12 42.24 5.16
C SER A 272 26.29 42.75 4.32
N ASP A 273 27.13 41.84 3.82
CA ASP A 273 28.27 42.19 2.96
C ASP A 273 27.81 42.70 1.59
N LEU A 274 26.74 42.12 1.03
CA LEU A 274 26.23 42.49 -0.30
C LEU A 274 25.56 43.88 -0.33
N LEU A 275 24.98 44.31 0.79
CA LEU A 275 24.36 45.64 0.93
C LEU A 275 25.38 46.74 1.25
N SER A 276 26.54 46.39 1.78
CA SER A 276 27.60 47.35 2.13
C SER A 276 28.37 47.91 0.92
N GLU A 277 28.24 47.30 -0.27
CA GLU A 277 29.03 47.62 -1.47
C GLU A 277 28.33 48.52 -2.51
N ALA A 278 27.19 49.13 -2.14
CA ALA A 278 26.41 50.00 -3.02
C ALA A 278 27.08 51.39 -3.25
N ARG A 279 28.01 51.47 -4.20
CA ARG A 279 28.78 52.68 -4.58
C ARG A 279 27.98 53.83 -5.25
N TRP A 280 26.65 53.79 -5.30
CA TRP A 280 25.83 54.75 -6.07
C TRP A 280 25.38 56.00 -5.29
N MET A 281 25.65 56.11 -3.98
CA MET A 281 25.48 57.35 -3.20
C MET A 281 26.72 58.27 -3.30
N LYS A 282 26.91 58.95 -4.43
CA LYS A 282 27.75 60.16 -4.51
C LYS A 282 26.98 61.26 -5.22
N LEU A 283 26.27 62.07 -4.42
CA LEU A 283 25.57 63.26 -4.89
C LEU A 283 26.58 64.29 -5.40
N LYS A 284 26.65 64.48 -6.71
CA LYS A 284 27.52 65.48 -7.34
C LYS A 284 26.71 66.75 -7.53
N VAL A 285 26.85 67.70 -6.60
CA VAL A 285 26.26 69.05 -6.73
C VAL A 285 26.97 69.77 -7.88
N VAL A 286 26.25 69.99 -8.97
CA VAL A 286 26.71 70.78 -10.12
C VAL A 286 26.37 72.24 -9.84
N ALA A 287 27.38 73.08 -9.59
CA ALA A 287 27.22 74.52 -9.56
C ALA A 287 27.64 75.11 -10.92
N GLU A 288 26.74 75.80 -11.60
CA GLU A 288 27.04 76.60 -12.80
C GLU A 288 27.88 77.85 -12.45
N PRO A 289 28.66 78.39 -13.42
CA PRO A 289 29.75 79.30 -13.11
C PRO A 289 29.31 80.76 -13.23
N ASP A 290 29.15 81.46 -12.10
CA ASP A 290 29.66 82.84 -11.90
C ASP A 290 29.44 83.40 -10.47
N ALA A 291 29.43 82.53 -9.45
CA ALA A 291 29.24 82.95 -8.06
C ALA A 291 30.55 83.30 -7.31
N SER A 292 31.69 83.45 -7.99
CA SER A 292 33.00 83.59 -7.32
C SER A 292 33.16 84.86 -6.48
N THR A 293 32.36 85.89 -6.75
CA THR A 293 32.36 87.17 -6.02
C THR A 293 31.42 87.15 -4.82
N VAL A 294 30.32 86.40 -4.88
CA VAL A 294 29.33 86.28 -3.79
C VAL A 294 29.83 85.36 -2.68
N ILE A 295 30.61 84.33 -3.03
CA ILE A 295 31.18 83.34 -2.08
C ILE A 295 32.24 83.96 -1.13
N LYS A 296 32.81 85.13 -1.46
CA LYS A 296 33.83 85.78 -0.62
C LYS A 296 33.27 86.67 0.49
N ASN A 297 31.95 86.92 0.52
CA ASN A 297 31.35 87.70 1.59
C ASN A 297 31.25 86.82 2.86
N PRO A 298 31.96 87.15 3.96
CA PRO A 298 31.93 86.34 5.18
C PRO A 298 30.52 86.19 5.75
N ALA A 299 29.67 87.23 5.64
CA ALA A 299 28.28 87.14 6.06
C ALA A 299 27.46 86.16 5.22
N PHE A 300 27.74 86.04 3.91
CA PHE A 300 27.09 85.05 3.05
C PHE A 300 27.58 83.64 3.36
N LYS A 301 28.87 83.45 3.61
CA LYS A 301 29.45 82.15 4.00
C LYS A 301 28.90 81.67 5.33
N ASP A 302 28.75 82.55 6.32
CA ASP A 302 28.23 82.20 7.64
C ASP A 302 26.72 81.90 7.56
N ALA A 303 25.96 82.68 6.79
CA ALA A 303 24.53 82.44 6.57
C ALA A 303 24.29 81.13 5.79
N PHE A 304 25.08 80.86 4.75
CA PHE A 304 24.96 79.64 3.97
C PHE A 304 25.43 78.40 4.76
N SER A 305 26.50 78.53 5.56
CA SER A 305 26.93 77.45 6.45
C SER A 305 25.87 77.16 7.52
N SER A 306 25.28 78.20 8.11
CA SER A 306 24.18 78.06 9.08
C SER A 306 22.94 77.44 8.44
N LEU A 307 22.60 77.84 7.21
CA LEU A 307 21.48 77.28 6.47
C LEU A 307 21.74 75.81 6.12
N ALA A 308 22.93 75.49 5.61
CA ALA A 308 23.33 74.13 5.29
C ALA A 308 23.30 73.22 6.52
N GLU A 309 23.79 73.70 7.67
CA GLU A 309 23.77 72.98 8.93
C GLU A 309 22.34 72.79 9.46
N LEU A 310 21.50 73.82 9.35
CA LEU A 310 20.08 73.74 9.73
C LEU A 310 19.31 72.76 8.84
N THR A 311 19.49 72.83 7.52
CA THR A 311 18.87 71.89 6.58
C THR A 311 19.42 70.48 6.74
N SER A 312 20.71 70.32 7.02
CA SER A 312 21.29 69.00 7.30
C SER A 312 20.72 68.41 8.59
N ARG A 313 20.57 69.19 9.65
CA ARG A 313 19.96 68.73 10.90
C ARG A 313 18.49 68.38 10.71
N HIS A 314 17.73 69.20 9.97
CA HIS A 314 16.32 68.94 9.71
C HIS A 314 16.10 67.70 8.85
N VAL A 315 16.85 67.55 7.75
CA VAL A 315 16.78 66.37 6.88
C VAL A 315 17.21 65.11 7.60
N VAL A 316 18.26 65.15 8.43
CA VAL A 316 18.69 63.98 9.21
C VAL A 316 17.65 63.59 10.26
N THR A 317 17.04 64.55 10.96
CA THR A 317 16.03 64.26 11.99
C THR A 317 14.74 63.73 11.38
N GLU A 318 14.19 64.42 10.38
CA GLU A 318 12.95 64.04 9.71
C GLU A 318 13.08 62.70 8.97
N LEU A 319 14.17 62.50 8.20
CA LEU A 319 14.41 61.19 7.57
C LEU A 319 14.71 60.09 8.57
N SER A 320 15.35 60.38 9.72
CA SER A 320 15.61 59.35 10.72
C SER A 320 14.34 58.93 11.45
N GLU A 321 13.43 59.86 11.75
CA GLU A 321 12.15 59.55 12.40
C GLU A 321 11.24 58.77 11.44
N ASP A 322 11.08 59.26 10.21
CA ASP A 322 10.27 58.58 9.18
C ASP A 322 10.83 57.19 8.85
N LEU A 323 12.17 57.04 8.78
CA LEU A 323 12.79 55.76 8.50
C LEU A 323 12.64 54.80 9.68
N VAL A 324 12.79 55.26 10.93
CA VAL A 324 12.62 54.42 12.12
C VAL A 324 11.17 53.96 12.26
N GLU A 325 10.19 54.83 11.98
CA GLU A 325 8.78 54.48 12.05
C GLU A 325 8.37 53.52 10.92
N SER A 326 8.81 53.79 9.67
CA SER A 326 8.53 52.93 8.51
C SER A 326 9.17 51.55 8.66
N VAL A 327 10.47 51.49 8.99
CA VAL A 327 11.19 50.22 9.15
C VAL A 327 10.67 49.46 10.38
N GLY A 328 10.30 50.17 11.45
CA GLY A 328 9.69 49.56 12.63
C GLY A 328 8.35 48.88 12.34
N MET A 329 7.50 49.51 11.52
CA MET A 329 6.22 48.93 11.08
C MET A 329 6.43 47.72 10.17
N GLU A 330 7.32 47.80 9.18
CA GLU A 330 7.61 46.68 8.27
C GLU A 330 8.21 45.48 9.01
N ILE A 331 9.17 45.70 9.91
CA ILE A 331 9.74 44.63 10.73
C ILE A 331 8.65 43.98 11.60
N LYS A 332 7.78 44.79 12.20
CA LYS A 332 6.69 44.28 13.03
C LYS A 332 5.70 43.42 12.23
N GLU A 333 5.27 43.89 11.07
CA GLU A 333 4.37 43.12 10.20
C GLU A 333 5.03 41.84 9.68
N ALA A 334 6.31 41.91 9.28
CA ALA A 334 7.07 40.74 8.86
C ALA A 334 7.24 39.71 9.98
N MET A 335 7.53 40.16 11.21
CA MET A 335 7.61 39.28 12.38
C MET A 335 6.26 38.67 12.72
N GLU A 336 5.17 39.45 12.72
CA GLU A 336 3.82 38.93 12.97
C GLU A 336 3.41 37.88 11.92
N ALA A 337 3.70 38.12 10.64
CA ALA A 337 3.43 37.16 9.57
C ALA A 337 4.26 35.87 9.73
N LYS A 338 5.56 35.99 10.05
CA LYS A 338 6.46 34.84 10.25
C LYS A 338 6.08 34.03 11.48
N ILE A 339 5.76 34.69 12.60
CA ILE A 339 5.27 34.04 13.83
C ILE A 339 3.96 33.33 13.55
N LYS A 340 3.01 33.97 12.86
CA LYS A 340 1.73 33.36 12.51
C LYS A 340 1.91 32.12 11.64
N ALA A 341 2.76 32.18 10.61
CA ALA A 341 3.06 31.05 9.74
C ALA A 341 3.69 29.87 10.51
N GLN A 342 4.73 30.14 11.31
CA GLN A 342 5.40 29.10 12.09
C GLN A 342 4.49 28.49 13.15
N VAL A 343 3.68 29.30 13.85
CA VAL A 343 2.72 28.78 14.83
C VAL A 343 1.67 27.91 14.14
N THR A 344 1.15 28.30 12.96
CA THR A 344 0.19 27.47 12.24
C THR A 344 0.79 26.16 11.75
N GLU A 345 2.06 26.16 11.31
CA GLU A 345 2.76 24.97 10.84
C GLU A 345 3.01 23.99 11.99
N VAL A 346 3.62 24.45 13.10
CA VAL A 346 3.92 23.61 14.27
C VAL A 346 2.64 23.07 14.91
N VAL A 347 1.58 23.87 14.98
CA VAL A 347 0.29 23.41 15.53
C VAL A 347 -0.37 22.40 14.59
N ALA A 348 -0.31 22.61 13.26
CA ALA A 348 -0.87 21.66 12.30
C ALA A 348 -0.14 20.32 12.31
N GLU A 349 1.19 20.34 12.40
CA GLU A 349 2.02 19.13 12.47
C GLU A 349 1.76 18.37 13.77
N ALA A 350 1.79 19.04 14.93
CA ALA A 350 1.52 18.42 16.22
C ALA A 350 0.09 17.84 16.31
N LEU A 351 -0.91 18.56 15.81
CA LEU A 351 -2.28 18.05 15.75
C LEU A 351 -2.42 16.88 14.78
N SER A 352 -1.72 16.92 13.64
CA SER A 352 -1.70 15.82 12.67
C SER A 352 -1.11 14.56 13.31
N GLU A 353 0.07 14.62 13.92
CA GLU A 353 0.69 13.49 14.62
C GLU A 353 -0.18 12.94 15.75
N GLN A 354 -0.79 13.82 16.55
CA GLN A 354 -1.69 13.41 17.62
C GLN A 354 -2.95 12.70 17.08
N VAL A 355 -3.54 13.21 15.99
CA VAL A 355 -4.72 12.60 15.37
C VAL A 355 -4.37 11.26 14.73
N PHE A 356 -3.24 11.17 14.02
CA PHE A 356 -2.79 9.93 13.40
C PHE A 356 -2.49 8.85 14.43
N SER A 357 -1.73 9.17 15.49
CA SER A 357 -1.40 8.21 16.56
C SER A 357 -2.64 7.73 17.32
N GLU A 358 -3.58 8.61 17.65
CA GLU A 358 -4.82 8.22 18.33
C GLU A 358 -5.76 7.41 17.42
N MET A 359 -5.78 7.72 16.12
CA MET A 359 -6.54 6.96 15.13
C MET A 359 -5.94 5.56 14.93
N GLU A 360 -4.62 5.44 14.79
CA GLU A 360 -3.93 4.15 14.70
C GLU A 360 -4.19 3.30 15.95
N ARG A 361 -4.07 3.88 17.15
CA ARG A 361 -4.38 3.21 18.42
C ARG A 361 -5.80 2.66 18.45
N LYS A 362 -6.80 3.45 18.03
CA LYS A 362 -8.21 3.02 18.00
C LYS A 362 -8.49 1.97 16.92
N VAL A 363 -7.85 2.06 15.77
CA VAL A 363 -7.95 1.05 14.71
C VAL A 363 -7.39 -0.28 15.21
N GLU A 364 -6.22 -0.29 15.85
CA GLU A 364 -5.63 -1.51 16.38
C GLU A 364 -6.48 -2.11 17.51
N GLU A 365 -7.01 -1.29 18.43
CA GLU A 365 -7.89 -1.74 19.51
C GLU A 365 -9.19 -2.36 18.98
N THR A 366 -9.83 -1.72 18.00
CA THR A 366 -11.06 -2.23 17.37
C THR A 366 -10.80 -3.50 16.55
N PHE A 367 -9.67 -3.57 15.84
CA PHE A 367 -9.27 -4.75 15.10
C PHE A 367 -8.95 -5.93 16.03
N ALA A 368 -8.24 -5.70 17.14
CA ALA A 368 -7.97 -6.73 18.14
C ALA A 368 -9.25 -7.27 18.79
N LEU A 369 -10.23 -6.41 19.07
CA LEU A 369 -11.54 -6.81 19.57
C LEU A 369 -12.31 -7.64 18.54
N ALA A 370 -12.36 -7.19 17.28
CA ALA A 370 -13.01 -7.93 16.19
C ALA A 370 -12.37 -9.31 15.98
N LYS A 371 -11.03 -9.38 15.98
CA LYS A 371 -10.28 -10.65 15.87
C LYS A 371 -10.62 -11.60 17.01
N ARG A 372 -10.73 -11.11 18.25
CA ARG A 372 -11.12 -11.93 19.41
C ARG A 372 -12.53 -12.50 19.23
N VAL A 373 -13.50 -11.67 18.84
CA VAL A 373 -14.90 -12.10 18.61
C VAL A 373 -14.99 -13.14 17.51
N VAL A 374 -14.26 -12.98 16.41
CA VAL A 374 -14.23 -13.96 15.31
C VAL A 374 -13.63 -15.28 15.76
N ILE A 375 -12.51 -15.26 16.51
CA ILE A 375 -11.90 -16.49 17.05
C ILE A 375 -12.87 -17.22 17.98
N GLU A 376 -13.57 -16.49 18.85
CA GLU A 376 -14.56 -17.07 19.76
C GLU A 376 -15.74 -17.70 19.00
N ALA A 377 -16.27 -17.02 17.99
CA ALA A 377 -17.34 -17.57 17.14
C ALA A 377 -16.88 -18.81 16.36
N CYS A 378 -15.66 -18.80 15.80
CA CYS A 378 -15.08 -19.95 15.11
C CYS A 378 -14.95 -21.16 16.05
N ASN A 379 -14.46 -20.95 17.29
CA ASN A 379 -14.35 -22.02 18.28
C ASN A 379 -15.72 -22.62 18.63
N GLN A 380 -16.74 -21.78 18.83
CA GLN A 380 -18.11 -22.25 19.10
C GLN A 380 -18.66 -23.12 17.95
N VAL A 381 -18.41 -22.74 16.69
CA VAL A 381 -18.82 -23.53 15.52
C VAL A 381 -18.07 -24.87 15.45
N VAL A 382 -16.77 -24.86 15.72
CA VAL A 382 -15.95 -26.07 15.76
C VAL A 382 -16.41 -27.01 16.86
N ASP A 383 -16.66 -26.51 18.07
CA ASP A 383 -17.14 -27.31 19.20
C ASP A 383 -18.53 -27.91 18.90
N ALA A 384 -19.44 -27.12 18.33
CA ALA A 384 -20.76 -27.62 17.91
C ALA A 384 -20.66 -28.70 16.83
N ALA A 385 -19.75 -28.55 15.86
CA ALA A 385 -19.51 -29.53 14.81
C ALA A 385 -18.89 -30.82 15.37
N ILE A 386 -17.91 -30.72 16.27
CA ILE A 386 -17.31 -31.86 16.96
C ILE A 386 -18.39 -32.63 17.72
N ASN A 387 -19.21 -31.93 18.51
CA ASN A 387 -20.30 -32.56 19.25
C ASN A 387 -21.30 -33.27 18.34
N ASN A 388 -21.69 -32.66 17.21
CA ASN A 388 -22.59 -33.28 16.24
C ASN A 388 -21.98 -34.55 15.63
N VAL A 389 -20.71 -34.50 15.21
CA VAL A 389 -19.99 -35.67 14.68
C VAL A 389 -19.87 -36.77 15.74
N THR A 390 -19.58 -36.42 16.99
CA THR A 390 -19.54 -37.38 18.10
C THR A 390 -20.89 -38.06 18.29
N ILE A 391 -21.99 -37.29 18.35
CA ILE A 391 -23.34 -37.84 18.46
C ILE A 391 -23.65 -38.77 17.29
N GLN A 392 -23.39 -38.34 16.05
CA GLN A 392 -23.64 -39.15 14.86
C GLN A 392 -22.82 -40.44 14.84
N CYS A 393 -21.54 -40.40 15.24
CA CYS A 393 -20.70 -41.59 15.36
C CYS A 393 -21.23 -42.55 16.45
N THR A 394 -21.65 -42.02 17.59
CA THR A 394 -22.19 -42.84 18.68
C THR A 394 -23.51 -43.51 18.25
N GLU A 395 -24.40 -42.79 17.59
CA GLU A 395 -25.70 -43.32 17.14
C GLU A 395 -25.59 -44.24 15.93
N SER A 396 -24.75 -43.91 14.95
CA SER A 396 -24.70 -44.64 13.67
C SER A 396 -23.76 -45.83 13.67
N ILE A 397 -22.69 -45.78 14.48
CA ILE A 397 -21.63 -46.80 14.47
C ILE A 397 -21.67 -47.59 15.78
N ILE A 398 -21.54 -46.91 16.90
CA ILE A 398 -21.36 -47.57 18.21
C ILE A 398 -22.65 -48.27 18.65
N GLY A 399 -23.80 -47.62 18.49
CA GLY A 399 -25.11 -48.20 18.82
C GLY A 399 -25.34 -49.54 18.12
N PRO A 400 -25.38 -49.59 16.77
CA PRO A 400 -25.63 -50.82 16.02
C PRO A 400 -24.59 -51.92 16.27
N MET A 401 -23.31 -51.56 16.43
CA MET A 401 -22.28 -52.54 16.79
C MET A 401 -22.54 -53.15 18.18
N THR A 402 -22.94 -52.34 19.14
CA THR A 402 -23.26 -52.80 20.50
C THR A 402 -24.47 -53.74 20.46
N ASP A 403 -25.52 -53.36 19.71
CA ASP A 403 -26.73 -54.18 19.54
C ASP A 403 -26.43 -55.51 18.82
N GLU A 404 -25.59 -55.50 17.78
CA GLU A 404 -25.17 -56.72 17.07
C GLU A 404 -24.36 -57.65 17.97
N ILE A 405 -23.43 -57.10 18.76
CA ILE A 405 -22.64 -57.87 19.73
C ILE A 405 -23.57 -58.48 20.78
N LEU A 406 -24.48 -57.70 21.36
CA LEU A 406 -25.46 -58.20 22.32
C LEU A 406 -26.34 -59.29 21.71
N ALA A 407 -26.85 -59.10 20.50
CA ALA A 407 -27.67 -60.10 19.81
C ALA A 407 -26.89 -61.40 19.53
N LYS A 408 -25.62 -61.32 19.12
CA LYS A 408 -24.76 -62.50 18.92
C LYS A 408 -24.44 -63.21 20.24
N CYS A 409 -24.18 -62.45 21.31
CA CYS A 409 -23.99 -62.99 22.65
C CYS A 409 -25.25 -63.71 23.14
N ASP A 410 -26.43 -63.09 23.02
CA ASP A 410 -27.71 -63.70 23.40
C ASP A 410 -28.01 -64.97 22.59
N ALA A 411 -27.74 -64.96 21.28
CA ALA A 411 -27.90 -66.13 20.43
C ALA A 411 -26.93 -67.27 20.83
N ALA A 412 -25.67 -66.96 21.10
CA ALA A 412 -24.67 -67.94 21.53
C ALA A 412 -25.00 -68.53 22.90
N VAL A 413 -25.41 -67.69 23.86
CA VAL A 413 -25.86 -68.12 25.19
C VAL A 413 -27.10 -68.99 25.07
N SER A 414 -28.10 -68.57 24.29
CA SER A 414 -29.32 -69.36 24.08
C SER A 414 -29.04 -70.70 23.40
N SER A 415 -28.13 -70.76 22.43
CA SER A 415 -27.72 -71.99 21.76
C SER A 415 -27.03 -72.94 22.73
N THR A 416 -26.09 -72.43 23.52
CA THR A 416 -25.33 -73.21 24.51
C THR A 416 -26.25 -73.75 25.61
N VAL A 417 -27.14 -72.90 26.14
CA VAL A 417 -28.13 -73.31 27.15
C VAL A 417 -29.03 -74.40 26.59
N LYS A 418 -29.47 -74.29 25.33
CA LYS A 418 -30.27 -75.32 24.68
C LYS A 418 -29.52 -76.64 24.56
N GLU A 419 -28.28 -76.63 24.07
CA GLU A 419 -27.45 -77.84 23.93
C GLU A 419 -27.22 -78.54 25.27
N VAL A 420 -26.89 -77.78 26.32
CA VAL A 420 -26.72 -78.31 27.68
C VAL A 420 -28.03 -78.89 28.21
N THR A 421 -29.16 -78.23 27.94
CA THR A 421 -30.48 -78.70 28.36
C THR A 421 -30.87 -79.98 27.64
N ASP A 422 -30.68 -80.05 26.32
CA ASP A 422 -30.97 -81.23 25.50
C ASP A 422 -30.09 -82.42 25.92
N THR A 423 -28.81 -82.17 26.20
CA THR A 423 -27.86 -83.17 26.71
C THR A 423 -28.28 -83.68 28.09
N ALA A 424 -28.67 -82.78 29.00
CA ALA A 424 -29.16 -83.15 30.32
C ALA A 424 -30.45 -83.98 30.23
N ILE A 425 -31.41 -83.58 29.38
CA ILE A 425 -32.65 -84.32 29.13
C ILE A 425 -32.35 -85.72 28.59
N SER A 426 -31.44 -85.84 27.63
CA SER A 426 -31.02 -87.13 27.07
C SER A 426 -30.44 -88.05 28.16
N HIS A 427 -29.53 -87.54 29.00
CA HIS A 427 -28.99 -88.31 30.12
C HIS A 427 -30.05 -88.69 31.16
N PHE A 428 -31.04 -87.81 31.42
CA PHE A 428 -32.16 -88.15 32.30
C PHE A 428 -33.01 -89.27 31.68
N GLN A 429 -33.30 -89.21 30.38
CA GLN A 429 -34.06 -90.25 29.67
C GLN A 429 -33.32 -91.59 29.71
N GLU A 430 -32.02 -91.61 29.41
CA GLU A 430 -31.16 -92.80 29.49
C GLU A 430 -31.18 -93.40 30.90
N ARG A 431 -31.03 -92.58 31.95
CA ARG A 431 -31.09 -93.06 33.34
C ARG A 431 -32.46 -93.63 33.70
N VAL A 432 -33.54 -93.03 33.23
CA VAL A 432 -34.91 -93.53 33.45
C VAL A 432 -35.10 -94.87 32.74
N GLU A 433 -34.61 -95.02 31.52
CA GLU A 433 -34.66 -96.27 30.76
C GLU A 433 -33.89 -97.39 31.47
N ILE A 434 -32.65 -97.13 31.91
CA ILE A 434 -31.85 -98.09 32.70
C ILE A 434 -32.58 -98.49 33.99
N LEU A 435 -33.19 -97.54 34.69
CA LEU A 435 -33.97 -97.82 35.90
C LEU A 435 -35.22 -98.67 35.60
N MET A 436 -35.92 -98.37 34.50
CA MET A 436 -37.08 -99.13 34.05
C MET A 436 -36.69 -100.56 33.66
N GLU A 437 -35.64 -100.75 32.87
CA GLU A 437 -35.13 -102.08 32.50
C GLU A 437 -34.74 -102.89 33.74
N ARG A 438 -34.03 -102.25 34.69
CA ARG A 438 -33.67 -102.87 35.96
C ARG A 438 -34.90 -103.31 36.76
N GLU A 439 -35.96 -102.52 36.80
CA GLU A 439 -37.19 -102.89 37.50
C GLU A 439 -37.97 -103.98 36.75
N ILE A 440 -38.02 -103.95 35.41
CA ILE A 440 -38.64 -105.01 34.60
C ILE A 440 -37.91 -106.34 34.83
N ALA A 441 -36.57 -106.34 34.79
CA ALA A 441 -35.76 -107.52 35.08
C ALA A 441 -35.97 -108.02 36.51
N SER A 442 -36.02 -107.11 37.49
CA SER A 442 -36.31 -107.43 38.89
C SER A 442 -37.72 -108.02 39.05
N ALA A 443 -38.73 -107.46 38.38
CA ALA A 443 -40.09 -107.96 38.40
C ALA A 443 -40.25 -109.32 37.67
N ALA A 444 -39.48 -109.55 36.60
CA ALA A 444 -39.42 -110.85 35.92
C ALA A 444 -38.79 -111.92 36.82
N LEU A 445 -37.71 -111.59 37.52
CA LEU A 445 -37.08 -112.48 38.51
C LEU A 445 -38.03 -112.79 39.67
N ARG A 446 -38.77 -111.79 40.19
CA ARG A 446 -39.81 -112.02 41.21
C ARG A 446 -40.89 -112.99 40.69
N ARG A 447 -41.29 -112.89 39.41
CA ARG A 447 -42.25 -113.80 38.77
C ARG A 447 -41.70 -115.21 38.56
N SER A 448 -40.43 -115.39 38.20
CA SER A 448 -39.82 -116.72 38.06
C SER A 448 -39.66 -117.43 39.40
N VAL A 449 -39.26 -116.70 40.45
CA VAL A 449 -39.21 -117.23 41.82
C VAL A 449 -40.61 -117.60 42.35
N ALA A 450 -41.64 -116.86 41.95
CA ALA A 450 -43.03 -117.20 42.26
C ALA A 450 -43.53 -118.43 41.46
N ALA A 451 -43.06 -118.61 40.22
CA ALA A 451 -43.40 -119.76 39.37
C ALA A 451 -42.71 -121.07 39.82
N ASP A 452 -41.46 -121.01 40.33
CA ASP A 452 -40.75 -122.17 40.90
C ASP A 452 -41.38 -122.72 42.20
N ARG A 453 -42.25 -121.93 42.85
CA ARG A 453 -43.07 -122.39 44.00
C ARG A 453 -44.43 -122.97 43.60
N ALA A 454 -44.81 -122.95 42.32
CA ALA A 454 -46.04 -123.53 41.81
C ALA A 454 -45.72 -124.75 40.94
N GLY A 455 -45.87 -125.95 41.50
CA GLY A 455 -45.62 -127.23 40.83
C GLY A 455 -46.41 -127.44 39.52
N PRO A 456 -46.04 -128.48 38.74
CA PRO A 456 -46.43 -128.61 37.34
C PRO A 456 -47.91 -128.96 37.19
N GLY A 457 -48.71 -128.03 36.67
CA GLY A 457 -50.09 -128.25 36.22
C GLY A 457 -50.18 -128.29 34.69
N PRO A 458 -51.05 -129.14 34.11
CA PRO A 458 -50.97 -129.50 32.70
C PRO A 458 -51.58 -128.46 31.75
N SER A 459 -50.91 -128.32 30.61
CA SER A 459 -51.41 -128.04 29.26
C SER A 459 -52.82 -127.46 29.08
N LYS A 460 -52.91 -126.32 28.35
CA LYS A 460 -54.01 -126.10 27.40
C LYS A 460 -53.69 -125.10 26.27
N ILE A 461 -53.91 -125.63 25.08
CA ILE A 461 -54.04 -125.07 23.73
C ILE A 461 -55.10 -123.95 23.70
N SER A 462 -54.88 -122.85 22.95
CA SER A 462 -55.78 -122.38 21.86
C SER A 462 -55.66 -120.90 21.45
N ARG A 463 -55.53 -120.72 20.12
CA ARG A 463 -56.28 -119.79 19.23
C ARG A 463 -56.04 -118.27 19.24
N SER A 464 -55.43 -117.84 18.13
CA SER A 464 -55.90 -116.85 17.13
C SER A 464 -56.65 -115.60 17.60
N LEU A 465 -56.16 -114.42 17.19
CA LEU A 465 -57.03 -113.39 16.60
C LEU A 465 -56.22 -112.30 15.87
N THR A 466 -56.49 -112.18 14.58
CA THR A 466 -56.24 -111.03 13.72
C THR A 466 -57.02 -109.82 14.21
N ARG A 467 -56.41 -108.61 14.27
CA ARG A 467 -57.15 -107.36 14.04
C ARG A 467 -56.25 -106.17 13.73
N THR A 468 -56.61 -105.52 12.64
CA THR A 468 -56.27 -104.19 12.13
C THR A 468 -56.53 -103.06 13.15
N SER A 469 -55.72 -101.99 13.15
CA SER A 469 -56.20 -100.60 13.31
C SER A 469 -55.08 -99.54 13.23
N ARG A 470 -55.21 -98.72 12.19
CA ARG A 470 -54.86 -97.29 12.01
C ARG A 470 -54.97 -96.44 13.29
N ALA A 471 -53.98 -95.58 13.57
CA ALA A 471 -54.02 -94.31 14.32
C ALA A 471 -52.58 -93.71 14.27
N GLY A 472 -52.29 -92.60 13.59
CA GLY A 472 -52.67 -91.23 13.97
C GLY A 472 -51.69 -90.69 15.03
N PRO A 473 -50.73 -89.80 14.70
CA PRO A 473 -49.84 -89.23 15.71
C PRO A 473 -50.66 -88.34 16.65
N LYS A 474 -50.73 -88.74 17.92
CA LYS A 474 -51.39 -87.97 18.98
C LYS A 474 -50.47 -86.84 19.40
N ASN A 475 -50.95 -85.62 19.18
CA ASN A 475 -50.47 -84.38 19.76
C ASN A 475 -50.27 -84.56 21.28
N PHE A 476 -49.02 -84.44 21.72
CA PHE A 476 -48.70 -84.19 23.12
C PHE A 476 -48.90 -82.70 23.39
N TRP A 477 -49.60 -82.42 24.48
CA TRP A 477 -49.97 -81.09 24.95
C TRP A 477 -48.73 -80.22 25.22
N PRO A 478 -48.79 -78.89 24.98
CA PRO A 478 -47.72 -77.99 25.36
C PRO A 478 -47.82 -77.68 26.87
N TRP A 479 -46.74 -77.96 27.59
CA TRP A 479 -46.49 -77.34 28.90
C TRP A 479 -46.14 -75.86 28.66
N THR A 480 -47.11 -74.99 28.88
CA THR A 480 -46.89 -73.53 28.91
C THR A 480 -46.18 -73.16 30.20
N SER A 481 -44.85 -73.02 30.14
CA SER A 481 -44.09 -72.33 31.19
C SER A 481 -44.18 -70.83 30.94
N ARG A 482 -44.96 -70.18 31.80
CA ARG A 482 -45.12 -68.74 31.94
C ARG A 482 -43.85 -68.20 32.63
N PHE A 483 -42.88 -67.70 31.87
CA PHE A 483 -41.77 -66.90 32.41
C PHE A 483 -42.08 -65.41 32.26
N GLY A 484 -41.99 -64.70 33.39
CA GLY A 484 -42.36 -63.30 33.54
C GLY A 484 -41.48 -62.36 32.72
N GLN A 485 -42.16 -61.44 32.05
CA GLN A 485 -41.58 -60.29 31.37
C GLN A 485 -41.13 -59.28 32.44
N VAL A 486 -39.81 -59.18 32.67
CA VAL A 486 -39.22 -58.10 33.47
C VAL A 486 -39.00 -56.91 32.53
N GLN A 487 -39.88 -55.92 32.63
CA GLN A 487 -39.70 -54.61 32.01
C GLN A 487 -38.53 -53.87 32.70
N GLY A 488 -37.38 -53.84 32.03
CA GLY A 488 -36.31 -52.89 32.34
C GLY A 488 -36.68 -51.50 31.83
N ARG A 489 -37.08 -50.61 32.76
CA ARG A 489 -37.08 -49.16 32.55
C ARG A 489 -35.63 -48.69 32.39
N SER A 490 -35.26 -48.19 31.21
CA SER A 490 -34.09 -47.33 31.05
C SER A 490 -34.55 -45.87 31.18
N GLY A 491 -34.06 -45.20 32.22
CA GLY A 491 -34.29 -43.78 32.47
C GLY A 491 -33.36 -42.93 31.63
N ALA A 492 -33.94 -42.00 30.88
CA ALA A 492 -33.26 -40.85 30.35
C ALA A 492 -33.06 -39.82 31.47
N ALA A 493 -31.81 -39.48 31.78
CA ALA A 493 -31.43 -38.21 32.39
C ALA A 493 -29.90 -38.05 32.31
N LEU A 494 -29.43 -37.18 31.44
CA LEU A 494 -28.18 -36.46 31.65
C LEU A 494 -28.26 -35.13 30.92
N ALA A 495 -28.52 -34.10 31.72
CA ALA A 495 -28.21 -32.72 31.44
C ALA A 495 -26.95 -32.38 32.26
N GLN A 496 -25.89 -31.94 31.58
CA GLN A 496 -25.05 -30.80 31.93
C GLN A 496 -24.11 -30.49 30.78
#